data_AF-A0AB32V7M5-F1
#
_entry.id   AF-A0AB32V7M5-F1
#
_cell.length_a   1.000
_cell.length_b   1.000
_cell.length_c   1.000
_cell.angle_alpha   90.00
_cell.angle_beta   90.00
_cell.angle_gamma   90.00
#
_symmetry.space_group_name_H-M   'P 1'
#
loop_
_entity.id
_entity.type
_entity.pdbx_description
1 polymer ?
#
loop_
_entity_poly.entity_id
_entity_poly.type
_entity_poly.pdbx_seq_one_letter_code
_entity_poly.pdbx_strand_id
1 'polypeptide(L)'
;MGKWSKRFIFLFLCLSICLQIPSVFSSASPLQENQGHKESAAARTFKQKQGNAHVVHCSRERSRAAWKIIEEYLMPFVEKERYKISSGCRLHPDNDLYRDQEQHKLHVDINEWQCGYCNKNFYEEKYLDKHFDNRHFDLLNVSQSRCLADLCGALHCDLVMDSAPRKTKCNPAASERNKHLCESLADSCFPVSNGPLSGRLHEFFLRQFCDAHTCTGGPKPFSKGSKKRTNILYISISILTLMLLPLFYIFVYLYQRGIKRGSQELKRISLSGRKKKPV
;
A
#
# COMPACT_ATOMS: atom_id res chain seq x y z
N MET A 1 -0.62 -49.88 -6.41
CA MET A 1 -0.91 -48.47 -6.76
C MET A 1 -0.36 -47.46 -5.72
N GLY A 2 0.87 -47.66 -5.21
CA GLY A 2 1.44 -46.87 -4.08
C GLY A 2 2.35 -45.68 -4.45
N LYS A 3 2.64 -45.45 -5.74
CA LYS A 3 3.56 -44.38 -6.18
C LYS A 3 2.86 -43.03 -6.36
N TRP A 4 1.58 -43.02 -6.75
CA TRP A 4 0.83 -41.77 -6.97
C TRP A 4 0.41 -41.10 -5.66
N SER A 5 -0.03 -41.87 -4.66
CA SER A 5 -0.40 -41.35 -3.33
C SER A 5 0.79 -40.71 -2.60
N LYS A 6 1.99 -41.30 -2.68
CA LYS A 6 3.21 -40.70 -2.10
C LYS A 6 3.62 -39.41 -2.79
N ARG A 7 3.39 -39.30 -4.11
CA ARG A 7 3.65 -38.08 -4.88
C ARG A 7 2.67 -36.96 -4.52
N PHE A 8 1.38 -37.26 -4.31
CA PHE A 8 0.40 -36.28 -3.85
C PHE A 8 0.67 -35.81 -2.42
N ILE A 9 1.02 -36.71 -1.51
CA ILE A 9 1.38 -36.35 -0.12
C ILE A 9 2.65 -35.49 -0.10
N PHE A 10 3.66 -35.85 -0.91
CA PHE A 10 4.89 -35.06 -1.03
C PHE A 10 4.62 -33.69 -1.67
N LEU A 11 3.77 -33.60 -2.70
CA LEU A 11 3.36 -32.33 -3.30
C LEU A 11 2.65 -31.42 -2.28
N PHE A 12 1.74 -31.98 -1.48
CA PHE A 12 1.01 -31.24 -0.46
C PHE A 12 1.91 -30.80 0.70
N LEU A 13 2.88 -31.64 1.10
CA LEU A 13 3.88 -31.28 2.10
C LEU A 13 4.80 -30.15 1.59
N CYS A 14 5.25 -30.23 0.34
CA CYS A 14 6.04 -29.18 -0.30
C CYS A 14 5.25 -27.87 -0.43
N LEU A 15 3.96 -27.92 -0.80
CA LEU A 15 3.11 -26.72 -0.88
C LEU A 15 2.94 -26.05 0.50
N SER A 16 2.73 -26.84 1.56
CA SER A 16 2.62 -26.32 2.93
C SER A 16 3.94 -25.76 3.45
N ILE A 17 5.08 -26.36 3.10
CA ILE A 17 6.41 -25.87 3.50
C ILE A 17 6.78 -24.59 2.74
N CYS A 18 6.42 -24.48 1.46
CA CYS A 18 6.58 -23.24 0.69
C CYS A 18 5.69 -22.09 1.19
N LEU A 19 4.53 -22.38 1.79
CA LEU A 19 3.63 -21.37 2.37
C LEU A 19 4.02 -20.90 3.77
N GLN A 20 4.91 -21.62 4.47
CA GLN A 20 5.40 -21.26 5.81
C GLN A 20 6.73 -20.50 5.80
N ILE A 21 7.33 -20.27 4.62
CA ILE A 21 8.46 -19.34 4.51
C ILE A 21 7.88 -17.93 4.64
N PRO A 22 8.22 -17.16 5.68
CA PRO A 22 7.98 -15.72 5.64
C PRO A 22 8.77 -15.21 4.43
N SER A 23 8.08 -14.61 3.46
CA SER A 23 8.70 -13.90 2.36
C SER A 23 9.48 -12.72 2.93
N VAL A 24 10.69 -12.99 3.43
CA VAL A 24 11.73 -12.00 3.63
C VAL A 24 12.23 -11.68 2.23
N PHE A 25 11.54 -10.75 1.58
CA PHE A 25 12.12 -10.01 0.46
C PHE A 25 13.24 -9.13 1.05
N SER A 26 14.41 -9.73 1.25
CA SER A 26 15.66 -8.97 1.35
C SER A 26 16.07 -8.61 -0.07
N SER A 27 15.65 -7.43 -0.52
CA SER A 27 16.26 -6.75 -1.66
C SER A 27 17.67 -6.32 -1.26
N ALA A 28 18.65 -7.22 -1.39
CA ALA A 28 20.05 -6.85 -1.35
C ALA A 28 20.39 -6.13 -2.66
N SER A 29 20.29 -4.80 -2.67
CA SER A 29 20.81 -3.97 -3.74
C SER A 29 22.35 -4.01 -3.71
N PRO A 30 23.04 -4.11 -4.84
CA PRO A 30 24.49 -4.03 -4.86
C PRO A 30 24.96 -2.62 -4.46
N LEU A 31 25.94 -2.60 -3.57
CA LEU A 31 26.73 -1.47 -3.15
C LEU A 31 27.36 -0.79 -4.39
N GLN A 32 26.84 0.37 -4.78
CA GLN A 32 27.56 1.29 -5.66
C GLN A 32 28.10 2.43 -4.81
N GLU A 33 29.37 2.29 -4.45
CA GLU A 33 30.26 3.35 -4.03
C GLU A 33 30.17 4.50 -5.05
N ASN A 34 29.78 5.69 -4.60
CA ASN A 34 30.04 6.88 -5.40
C ASN A 34 30.52 8.01 -4.50
N GLN A 35 31.70 8.49 -4.86
CA GLN A 35 32.56 9.38 -4.13
C GLN A 35 31.92 10.76 -3.94
N GLY A 36 32.23 11.37 -2.80
CA GLY A 36 31.81 12.72 -2.51
C GLY A 36 32.44 13.76 -3.44
N HIS A 37 31.69 14.82 -3.72
CA HIS A 37 32.23 16.12 -4.06
C HIS A 37 31.53 17.18 -3.22
N LYS A 38 32.30 17.77 -2.31
CA LYS A 38 32.01 19.06 -1.67
C LYS A 38 32.56 20.14 -2.60
N GLU A 39 31.71 21.08 -2.99
CA GLU A 39 32.02 22.46 -3.38
C GLU A 39 30.68 23.13 -3.75
N SER A 40 30.40 24.41 -3.54
CA SER A 40 30.82 25.41 -2.55
C SER A 40 29.72 26.49 -2.67
N ALA A 41 29.40 27.16 -1.57
CA ALA A 41 28.46 28.26 -1.57
C ALA A 41 29.09 29.48 -2.26
N ALA A 42 28.43 30.04 -3.28
CA ALA A 42 28.24 31.49 -3.46
C ALA A 42 27.60 31.80 -4.83
N ALA A 43 26.44 32.44 -4.76
CA ALA A 43 25.94 33.49 -5.64
C ALA A 43 26.11 33.35 -7.17
N ARG A 44 24.97 33.30 -7.87
CA ARG A 44 24.71 34.20 -9.01
C ARG A 44 23.24 34.20 -9.42
N THR A 45 22.55 35.25 -8.97
CA THR A 45 21.65 36.10 -9.76
C THR A 45 20.68 35.39 -10.72
N PHE A 46 19.44 35.18 -10.26
CA PHE A 46 18.33 34.75 -11.11
C PHE A 46 17.99 35.87 -12.11
N LYS A 47 18.54 35.76 -13.33
CA LYS A 47 18.10 36.57 -14.47
C LYS A 47 16.69 36.14 -14.85
N GLN A 48 15.71 36.90 -14.39
CA GLN A 48 14.36 36.89 -14.95
C GLN A 48 14.40 37.52 -16.34
N LYS A 49 14.32 36.71 -17.39
CA LYS A 49 13.83 37.14 -18.71
C LYS A 49 13.33 35.95 -19.54
N GLN A 50 12.01 35.95 -19.73
CA GLN A 50 11.23 35.58 -20.91
C GLN A 50 11.23 34.13 -21.43
N GLY A 51 10.05 33.52 -21.28
CA GLY A 51 9.54 32.39 -22.04
C GLY A 51 8.23 31.92 -21.40
N ASN A 52 7.08 32.30 -21.96
CA ASN A 52 5.75 31.94 -21.47
C ASN A 52 5.46 30.45 -21.74
N ALA A 53 6.19 29.55 -21.09
CA ALA A 53 5.80 28.17 -20.90
C ALA A 53 5.20 28.11 -19.49
N HIS A 54 4.00 27.55 -19.35
CA HIS A 54 3.32 27.40 -18.08
C HIS A 54 4.06 26.35 -17.24
N VAL A 55 5.20 26.71 -16.65
CA VAL A 55 6.02 25.81 -15.84
C VAL A 55 5.29 25.60 -14.52
N VAL A 56 4.58 24.47 -14.42
CA VAL A 56 3.94 24.06 -13.17
C VAL A 56 5.03 23.49 -12.27
N HIS A 57 5.45 24.25 -11.26
CA HIS A 57 6.41 23.81 -10.26
C HIS A 57 5.74 22.92 -9.20
N CYS A 58 5.16 21.78 -9.61
CA CYS A 58 4.56 20.82 -8.69
C CYS A 58 5.28 19.47 -8.74
N SER A 59 5.86 19.05 -7.62
CA SER A 59 6.50 17.73 -7.51
C SER A 59 5.46 16.62 -7.47
N ARG A 60 5.38 15.82 -8.55
CA ARG A 60 4.44 14.70 -8.68
C ARG A 60 4.58 13.68 -7.56
N GLU A 61 5.81 13.27 -7.26
CA GLU A 61 6.11 12.27 -6.23
C GLU A 61 5.64 12.72 -4.83
N ARG A 62 5.91 13.98 -4.47
CA ARG A 62 5.42 14.57 -3.21
C ARG A 62 3.90 14.71 -3.20
N SER A 63 3.28 15.07 -4.34
CA SER A 63 1.82 15.13 -4.49
C SER A 63 1.18 13.75 -4.25
N ARG A 64 1.77 12.69 -4.83
CA ARG A 64 1.35 11.29 -4.62
C ARG A 64 1.44 10.89 -3.14
N ALA A 65 2.52 11.27 -2.46
CA ALA A 65 2.68 11.02 -1.03
C ALA A 65 1.63 11.76 -0.17
N ALA A 66 1.37 13.02 -0.47
CA ALA A 66 0.32 13.80 0.19
C ALA A 66 -1.05 13.14 0.02
N TRP A 67 -1.38 12.73 -1.21
CA TRP A 67 -2.63 12.03 -1.48
C TRP A 67 -2.73 10.71 -0.73
N LYS A 68 -1.66 9.89 -0.73
CA LYS A 68 -1.62 8.62 0.00
C LYS A 68 -1.90 8.82 1.49
N ILE A 69 -1.34 9.87 2.09
CA ILE A 69 -1.60 10.23 3.49
C ILE A 69 -3.07 10.60 3.71
N ILE A 70 -3.64 11.43 2.83
CA ILE A 70 -5.06 11.82 2.88
C ILE A 70 -5.95 10.56 2.79
N GLU A 71 -5.70 9.70 1.81
CA GLU A 71 -6.46 8.48 1.59
C GLU A 71 -6.36 7.48 2.75
N GLU A 72 -5.18 7.34 3.35
CA GLU A 72 -4.93 6.34 4.39
C GLU A 72 -5.36 6.81 5.79
N TYR A 73 -5.21 8.10 6.10
CA TYR A 73 -5.38 8.64 7.45
C TYR A 73 -6.58 9.59 7.62
N LEU A 74 -7.06 10.24 6.55
CA LEU A 74 -8.19 11.19 6.61
C LEU A 74 -9.49 10.60 6.04
N MET A 75 -9.45 10.10 4.81
CA MET A 75 -10.64 9.62 4.09
C MET A 75 -11.47 8.57 4.85
N PRO A 76 -10.88 7.60 5.59
CA PRO A 76 -11.66 6.63 6.35
C PRO A 76 -12.60 7.26 7.38
N PHE A 77 -12.24 8.42 7.93
CA PHE A 77 -13.06 9.15 8.89
C PHE A 77 -14.11 10.02 8.20
N VAL A 78 -13.73 10.70 7.12
CA VAL A 78 -14.65 11.50 6.29
C VAL A 78 -15.78 10.62 5.74
N GLU A 79 -15.44 9.46 5.18
CA GLU A 79 -16.40 8.48 4.66
C GLU A 79 -17.29 7.90 5.74
N LYS A 80 -16.72 7.56 6.91
CA LYS A 80 -17.46 7.04 8.06
C LYS A 80 -18.50 8.03 8.57
N GLU A 81 -18.17 9.32 8.59
CA GLU A 81 -19.08 10.39 8.99
C GLU A 81 -19.98 10.88 7.84
N ARG A 82 -19.81 10.31 6.63
CA ARG A 82 -20.50 10.73 5.39
C ARG A 82 -20.41 12.23 5.13
N TYR A 83 -19.28 12.82 5.50
CA TYR A 83 -19.04 14.24 5.30
C TYR A 83 -18.65 14.52 3.86
N LYS A 84 -19.21 15.58 3.28
CA LYS A 84 -18.85 16.07 1.95
C LYS A 84 -17.85 17.20 2.10
N ILE A 85 -16.61 16.97 1.69
CA ILE A 85 -15.59 18.02 1.64
C ILE A 85 -16.06 19.07 0.64
N SER A 86 -15.93 20.35 0.99
CA SER A 86 -16.29 21.45 0.08
C SER A 86 -15.38 21.48 -1.15
N SER A 87 -15.91 21.79 -2.33
CA SER A 87 -15.12 21.98 -3.55
C SER A 87 -14.10 23.12 -3.43
N GLY A 88 -14.27 24.04 -2.48
CA GLY A 88 -13.28 25.09 -2.18
C GLY A 88 -12.08 24.62 -1.33
N CYS A 89 -12.16 23.43 -0.72
CA CYS A 89 -11.11 22.90 0.14
C CYS A 89 -9.93 22.36 -0.69
N ARG A 90 -8.70 22.64 -0.25
CA ARG A 90 -7.48 22.17 -0.94
C ARG A 90 -7.28 20.66 -0.88
N LEU A 91 -7.91 19.98 0.08
CA LEU A 91 -7.90 18.52 0.23
C LEU A 91 -9.00 17.83 -0.58
N HIS A 92 -9.83 18.58 -1.31
CA HIS A 92 -10.88 17.98 -2.14
C HIS A 92 -10.24 17.14 -3.25
N PRO A 93 -10.72 15.89 -3.50
CA PRO A 93 -10.14 15.00 -4.51
C PRO A 93 -10.06 15.64 -5.90
N ASP A 94 -11.10 16.36 -6.31
CA ASP A 94 -11.17 16.99 -7.64
C ASP A 94 -10.23 18.19 -7.80
N ASN A 95 -9.67 18.70 -6.70
CA ASN A 95 -8.73 19.81 -6.72
C ASN A 95 -7.28 19.35 -6.85
N ASP A 96 -6.98 18.04 -6.79
CA ASP A 96 -5.62 17.55 -6.96
C ASP A 96 -5.19 17.59 -8.43
N LEU A 97 -4.14 18.35 -8.70
CA LEU A 97 -3.58 18.58 -10.04
C LEU A 97 -3.30 17.28 -10.80
N TYR A 98 -2.70 16.29 -10.13
CA TYR A 98 -2.27 15.05 -10.81
C TYR A 98 -3.30 13.93 -10.68
N ARG A 99 -4.45 14.18 -10.04
CA ARG A 99 -5.45 13.16 -9.70
C ARG A 99 -5.84 12.29 -10.88
N ASP A 100 -6.24 12.93 -11.97
CA ASP A 100 -6.71 12.26 -13.17
C ASP A 100 -5.61 11.37 -13.76
N GLN A 101 -4.39 11.89 -13.89
CA GLN A 101 -3.27 11.12 -14.44
C GLN A 101 -2.86 9.94 -13.56
N GLU A 102 -2.87 10.10 -12.23
CA GLU A 102 -2.57 9.00 -11.31
C GLU A 102 -3.66 7.90 -11.36
N GLN A 103 -4.93 8.27 -11.59
CA GLN A 103 -6.03 7.30 -11.80
C GLN A 103 -5.91 6.55 -13.14
N HIS A 104 -5.28 7.15 -14.14
CA HIS A 104 -5.03 6.54 -15.45
C HIS A 104 -3.69 5.80 -15.53
N LYS A 105 -3.10 5.43 -14.38
CA LYS A 105 -2.00 4.47 -14.32
C LYS A 105 -2.53 3.07 -14.16
N LEU A 106 -2.20 2.21 -15.12
CA LEU A 106 -2.56 0.80 -15.07
C LEU A 106 -1.30 -0.01 -14.78
N HIS A 107 -1.29 -0.74 -13.66
CA HIS A 107 -0.24 -1.72 -13.36
C HIS A 107 -0.74 -3.09 -13.82
N VAL A 108 -0.29 -3.52 -15.00
CA VAL A 108 -0.81 -4.70 -15.71
C VAL A 108 -0.11 -5.97 -15.24
N ASP A 109 1.21 -5.90 -15.05
CA ASP A 109 2.06 -6.97 -14.54
C ASP A 109 3.18 -6.39 -13.66
N ILE A 110 3.94 -7.24 -12.95
CA ILE A 110 4.98 -6.87 -11.99
C ILE A 110 5.90 -5.77 -12.54
N ASN A 111 6.31 -5.89 -13.81
CA ASN A 111 7.20 -4.96 -14.51
C ASN A 111 6.52 -4.27 -15.70
N GLU A 112 5.19 -4.14 -15.70
CA GLU A 112 4.45 -3.56 -16.81
C GLU A 112 3.45 -2.51 -16.34
N TRP A 113 3.77 -1.26 -16.66
CA TRP A 113 2.97 -0.07 -16.43
C TRP A 113 2.40 0.43 -17.74
N GLN A 114 1.11 0.72 -17.80
CA GLN A 114 0.43 1.18 -18.99
C GLN A 114 -0.22 2.54 -18.77
N CYS A 115 -0.10 3.41 -19.77
CA CYS A 115 -0.78 4.70 -19.83
C CYS A 115 -2.25 4.50 -20.21
N GLY A 116 -3.18 4.89 -19.35
CA GLY A 116 -4.62 4.75 -19.59
C GLY A 116 -5.19 5.64 -20.69
N TYR A 117 -4.46 6.68 -21.14
CA TYR A 117 -4.93 7.56 -22.22
C TYR A 117 -4.58 7.03 -23.62
N CYS A 118 -3.38 6.47 -23.80
CA CYS A 118 -2.86 6.05 -25.11
C CYS A 118 -2.39 4.59 -25.18
N ASN A 119 -2.59 3.82 -24.11
CA ASN A 119 -2.27 2.39 -24.00
C ASN A 119 -0.81 2.03 -24.26
N LYS A 120 0.13 2.98 -24.10
CA LYS A 120 1.57 2.71 -24.18
C LYS A 120 2.08 2.05 -22.90
N ASN A 121 2.96 1.07 -23.06
CA ASN A 121 3.50 0.29 -21.97
C ASN A 121 4.93 0.73 -21.63
N PHE A 122 5.26 0.63 -20.36
CA PHE A 122 6.50 1.08 -19.74
C PHE A 122 6.92 0.03 -18.70
N TYR A 123 8.22 -0.14 -18.51
CA TYR A 123 8.73 -1.16 -17.60
C TYR A 123 8.76 -0.70 -16.13
N GLU A 124 8.83 0.61 -15.89
CA GLU A 124 8.79 1.21 -14.55
C GLU A 124 7.86 2.43 -14.51
N GLU A 125 7.27 2.68 -13.34
CA GLU A 125 6.37 3.80 -13.10
C GLU A 125 7.02 5.16 -13.44
N LYS A 126 8.31 5.33 -13.16
CA LYS A 126 9.03 6.58 -13.42
C LYS A 126 9.04 6.98 -14.90
N TYR A 127 9.02 6.01 -15.82
CA TYR A 127 8.95 6.30 -17.26
C TYR A 127 7.54 6.64 -17.71
N LEU A 128 6.54 6.05 -17.06
CA LEU A 128 5.14 6.43 -17.26
C LEU A 128 4.89 7.86 -16.75
N ASP A 129 5.44 8.23 -15.58
CA ASP A 129 5.38 9.59 -15.06
C ASP A 129 6.00 10.61 -16.03
N LYS A 130 7.22 10.32 -16.49
CA LYS A 130 7.90 11.14 -17.51
C LYS A 130 7.09 11.20 -18.81
N HIS A 131 6.40 10.12 -19.17
CA HIS A 131 5.53 10.11 -20.34
C HIS A 131 4.34 11.06 -20.18
N PHE A 132 3.66 11.07 -19.02
CA PHE A 132 2.58 12.02 -18.75
C PHE A 132 3.06 13.47 -18.85
N ASP A 133 4.20 13.78 -18.25
CA ASP A 133 4.76 15.13 -18.26
C ASP A 133 5.09 15.64 -19.68
N ASN A 134 5.42 14.73 -20.61
CA ASN A 134 5.80 15.09 -21.98
C ASN A 134 4.66 15.01 -23.00
N ARG A 135 3.66 14.16 -22.78
CA ARG A 135 2.66 13.79 -23.81
C ARG A 135 1.21 14.05 -23.42
N HIS A 136 0.95 14.23 -22.13
CA HIS A 136 -0.39 14.41 -21.57
C HIS A 136 -0.42 15.58 -20.57
N PHE A 137 0.53 16.51 -20.65
CA PHE A 137 0.59 17.70 -19.80
C PHE A 137 -0.62 18.61 -20.01
N ASP A 138 -1.08 18.70 -21.25
CA ASP A 138 -2.25 19.42 -21.73
C ASP A 138 -3.59 18.94 -21.13
N LEU A 139 -3.63 17.72 -20.59
CA LEU A 139 -4.81 17.20 -19.89
C LEU A 139 -4.93 17.72 -18.44
N LEU A 140 -3.90 18.40 -17.92
CA LEU A 140 -3.93 18.95 -16.57
C LEU A 140 -4.80 20.22 -16.51
N ASN A 141 -5.77 20.25 -15.59
CA ASN A 141 -6.56 21.45 -15.32
C ASN A 141 -5.79 22.41 -14.38
N VAL A 142 -4.74 23.04 -14.89
CA VAL A 142 -3.84 23.91 -14.11
C VAL A 142 -4.58 25.13 -13.51
N SER A 143 -5.72 25.54 -14.09
CA SER A 143 -6.45 26.74 -13.67
C SER A 143 -7.24 26.58 -12.37
N GLN A 144 -7.80 25.39 -12.14
CA GLN A 144 -8.67 25.11 -10.99
C GLN A 144 -8.01 24.19 -9.97
N SER A 145 -7.14 23.31 -10.42
CA SER A 145 -6.45 22.38 -9.55
C SER A 145 -5.32 23.03 -8.75
N ARG A 146 -4.89 22.34 -7.70
CA ARG A 146 -3.91 22.76 -6.72
C ARG A 146 -2.84 21.67 -6.60
N CYS A 147 -1.61 22.09 -6.38
CA CYS A 147 -0.52 21.16 -6.12
C CYS A 147 -0.60 20.64 -4.67
N LEU A 148 -0.88 19.35 -4.47
CA LEU A 148 -0.89 18.78 -3.11
C LEU A 148 0.51 18.72 -2.48
N ALA A 149 1.58 18.75 -3.29
CA ALA A 149 2.94 18.79 -2.76
C ALA A 149 3.20 20.03 -1.88
N ASP A 150 2.48 21.13 -2.11
CA ASP A 150 2.57 22.34 -1.28
C ASP A 150 2.06 22.10 0.15
N LEU A 151 1.22 21.08 0.34
CA LEU A 151 0.66 20.70 1.63
C LEU A 151 1.55 19.70 2.38
N CYS A 152 2.65 19.24 1.77
CA CYS A 152 3.48 18.21 2.37
C CYS A 152 4.11 18.59 3.70
N GLY A 153 4.41 19.88 3.90
CA GLY A 153 4.88 20.38 5.19
C GLY A 153 3.84 20.18 6.29
N ALA A 154 2.55 20.39 6.00
CA ALA A 154 1.46 20.20 6.94
C ALA A 154 1.07 18.72 7.14
N LEU A 155 1.15 17.92 6.07
CA LEU A 155 0.71 16.51 6.06
C LEU A 155 1.81 15.50 6.44
N HIS A 156 3.05 15.94 6.66
CA HIS A 156 4.19 15.06 6.99
C HIS A 156 4.55 14.05 5.88
N CYS A 157 4.53 14.47 4.60
CA CYS A 157 4.85 13.60 3.45
C CYS A 157 6.18 12.86 3.57
N ASP A 158 7.19 13.49 4.18
CA ASP A 158 8.53 12.93 4.28
C ASP A 158 8.54 11.59 5.05
N LEU A 159 7.55 11.33 5.91
CA LEU A 159 7.41 10.05 6.65
C LEU A 159 6.98 8.88 5.77
N VAL A 160 6.25 9.15 4.70
CA VAL A 160 5.78 8.13 3.76
C VAL A 160 6.78 7.94 2.62
N MET A 161 7.55 8.98 2.33
CA MET A 161 8.57 9.00 1.28
C MET A 161 9.89 8.38 1.73
N ASP A 162 10.37 8.72 2.93
CA ASP A 162 11.67 8.27 3.42
C ASP A 162 11.56 6.88 4.04
N SER A 163 12.32 5.93 3.50
CA SER A 163 12.43 4.55 4.03
C SER A 163 13.12 4.47 5.39
N ALA A 164 13.80 5.54 5.82
CA ALA A 164 14.40 5.67 7.14
C ALA A 164 14.22 7.09 7.69
N PRO A 165 13.75 7.26 8.93
CA PRO A 165 13.61 8.58 9.53
C PRO A 165 15.00 9.19 9.71
N ARG A 166 15.31 10.21 8.90
CA ARG A 166 16.51 11.01 9.13
C ARG A 166 16.26 11.83 10.39
N LYS A 167 17.04 11.57 11.44
CA LYS A 167 17.02 12.38 12.67
C LYS A 167 17.65 13.74 12.37
N THR A 168 16.93 14.60 11.66
CA THR A 168 17.31 16.01 11.49
C THR A 168 16.93 16.79 12.74
N LYS A 169 17.79 17.71 13.15
CA LYS A 169 17.50 18.66 14.23
C LYS A 169 16.22 19.43 13.88
N CYS A 170 15.29 19.52 14.82
CA CYS A 170 14.05 20.27 14.60
C CYS A 170 14.35 21.73 14.28
N ASN A 171 13.70 22.27 13.25
CA ASN A 171 13.72 23.69 12.94
C ASN A 171 12.42 24.32 13.48
N PRO A 172 12.48 25.14 14.54
CA PRO A 172 11.28 25.72 15.15
C PRO A 172 10.50 26.63 14.20
N ALA A 173 11.20 27.38 13.33
CA ALA A 173 10.53 28.24 12.36
C ALA A 173 9.77 27.44 11.30
N ALA A 174 10.31 26.30 10.88
CA ALA A 174 9.63 25.42 9.93
C ALA A 174 8.45 24.71 10.58
N SER A 175 8.61 24.24 11.82
CA SER A 175 7.55 23.62 12.62
C SER A 175 6.36 24.56 12.77
N GLU A 176 6.59 25.81 13.16
CA GLU A 176 5.51 26.79 13.35
C GLU A 176 4.79 27.13 12.03
N ARG A 177 5.54 27.30 10.93
CA ARG A 177 4.94 27.53 9.61
C ARG A 177 4.06 26.36 9.16
N ASN A 178 4.54 25.13 9.33
CA ASN A 178 3.79 23.93 8.96
C ASN A 178 2.55 23.76 9.84
N LYS A 179 2.66 24.09 11.14
CA LYS A 179 1.53 24.10 12.07
C LYS A 179 0.44 25.05 11.62
N HIS A 180 0.77 26.32 11.36
CA HIS A 180 -0.20 27.30 10.87
C HIS A 180 -0.83 26.91 9.52
N LEU A 181 -0.04 26.34 8.61
CA LEU A 181 -0.56 25.81 7.35
C LEU A 181 -1.57 24.68 7.60
N CYS A 182 -1.26 23.78 8.54
CA CYS A 182 -2.14 22.67 8.92
C CYS A 182 -3.45 23.15 9.56
N GLU A 183 -3.38 24.11 10.48
CA GLU A 183 -4.56 24.72 11.13
C GLU A 183 -5.44 25.43 10.10
N SER A 184 -4.84 26.22 9.21
CA SER A 184 -5.58 26.89 8.13
C SER A 184 -6.27 25.89 7.17
N LEU A 185 -5.67 24.72 6.93
CA LEU A 185 -6.34 23.63 6.20
C LEU A 185 -7.54 23.09 6.98
N ALA A 186 -7.40 22.87 8.29
CA ALA A 186 -8.51 22.41 9.13
C ALA A 186 -9.68 23.41 9.13
N ASP A 187 -9.39 24.71 9.24
CA ASP A 187 -10.39 25.77 9.22
C ASP A 187 -11.13 25.86 7.87
N SER A 188 -10.38 25.78 6.76
CA SER A 188 -10.95 25.91 5.42
C SER A 188 -11.71 24.67 4.95
N CYS A 189 -11.24 23.47 5.33
CA CYS A 189 -11.82 22.21 4.90
C CYS A 189 -12.90 21.67 5.84
N PHE A 190 -12.78 21.95 7.14
CA PHE A 190 -13.68 21.47 8.19
C PHE A 190 -14.04 22.63 9.14
N PRO A 191 -14.72 23.70 8.67
CA PRO A 191 -15.07 24.81 9.53
C PRO A 191 -16.08 24.39 10.60
N VAL A 192 -15.84 24.75 11.86
CA VAL A 192 -16.70 24.39 13.00
C VAL A 192 -18.12 24.99 12.86
N SER A 193 -18.24 26.10 12.13
CA SER A 193 -19.53 26.75 11.82
C SER A 193 -20.48 25.91 10.96
N ASN A 194 -19.96 24.95 10.20
CA ASN A 194 -20.78 24.07 9.33
C ASN A 194 -21.45 22.92 10.10
N GLY A 195 -21.46 22.97 11.43
CA GLY A 195 -22.19 22.05 12.29
C GLY A 195 -21.31 21.02 13.00
N PRO A 196 -21.94 20.14 13.81
CA PRO A 196 -21.22 19.28 14.76
C PRO A 196 -20.34 18.22 14.10
N LEU A 197 -20.71 17.72 12.91
CA LEU A 197 -19.89 16.78 12.15
C LEU A 197 -18.60 17.45 11.65
N SER A 198 -18.73 18.65 11.09
CA SER A 198 -17.59 19.45 10.66
C SER A 198 -16.65 19.75 11.84
N GLY A 199 -17.20 20.11 13.00
CA GLY A 199 -16.43 20.32 14.23
C GLY A 199 -15.68 19.07 14.73
N ARG A 200 -16.27 17.87 14.62
CA ARG A 200 -15.59 16.61 14.98
C ARG A 200 -14.44 16.29 14.03
N LEU A 201 -14.64 16.49 12.72
CA LEU A 201 -13.59 16.30 11.73
C LEU A 201 -12.48 17.34 11.87
N HIS A 202 -12.83 18.57 12.23
CA HIS A 202 -11.88 19.63 12.56
C HIS A 202 -10.96 19.23 13.72
N GLU A 203 -11.55 18.85 14.86
CA GLU A 203 -10.80 18.39 16.03
C GLU A 203 -9.96 17.14 15.71
N PHE A 204 -10.52 16.22 14.94
CA PHE A 204 -9.80 15.03 14.48
C PHE A 204 -8.59 15.40 13.61
N PHE A 205 -8.76 16.30 12.65
CA PHE A 205 -7.69 16.73 11.75
C PHE A 205 -6.55 17.40 12.53
N LEU A 206 -6.87 18.30 13.46
CA LEU A 206 -5.87 18.95 14.31
C LEU A 206 -5.04 17.93 15.10
N ARG A 207 -5.69 16.98 15.78
CA ARG A 207 -4.99 15.96 16.57
C ARG A 207 -4.19 14.95 15.74
N GLN A 208 -4.67 14.66 14.53
CA GLN A 208 -4.05 13.65 13.67
C GLN A 208 -2.84 14.20 12.92
N PHE A 209 -2.90 15.46 12.47
CA PHE A 209 -1.90 16.08 11.60
C PHE A 209 -1.15 17.24 12.26
N CYS A 210 -1.85 18.14 12.95
CA CYS A 210 -1.30 19.44 13.34
C CYS A 210 -0.53 19.41 14.67
N ASP A 211 -0.99 18.66 15.67
CA ASP A 211 -0.35 18.56 16.99
C ASP A 211 1.10 18.03 16.93
N ALA A 212 1.44 17.29 15.86
CA ALA A 212 2.78 16.78 15.63
C ALA A 212 3.79 17.86 15.18
N HIS A 213 3.33 19.06 14.81
CA HIS A 213 4.20 20.20 14.45
C HIS A 213 4.73 20.91 15.69
N THR A 214 5.47 20.19 16.52
CA THR A 214 6.18 20.73 17.70
C THR A 214 7.62 20.22 17.74
N CYS A 215 8.53 21.07 18.24
CA CYS A 215 9.91 20.67 18.52
C CYS A 215 10.09 20.05 19.92
N THR A 216 9.07 20.12 20.79
CA THR A 216 9.12 19.59 22.16
C THR A 216 8.30 18.30 22.26
N GLY A 217 8.97 17.19 22.58
CA GLY A 217 8.37 15.86 22.52
C GLY A 217 8.60 15.18 21.18
N GLY A 218 8.72 13.85 21.17
CA GLY A 218 8.92 13.12 19.91
C GLY A 218 7.70 13.25 18.98
N PRO A 219 7.89 13.44 17.67
CA PRO A 219 6.79 13.57 16.72
C PRO A 219 6.00 12.25 16.69
N LYS A 220 4.69 12.31 16.99
CA LYS A 220 3.75 11.20 16.72
C LYS A 220 2.63 11.67 15.81
N PRO A 221 2.95 12.01 14.55
CA PRO A 221 1.91 12.20 13.54
C PRO A 221 1.12 10.89 13.38
N PHE A 222 -0.13 11.05 12.98
CA PHE A 222 -1.06 9.93 12.79
C PHE A 222 -1.36 9.14 14.07
N SER A 223 -1.54 9.83 15.20
CA SER A 223 -1.76 9.24 16.53
C SER A 223 -2.92 8.23 16.59
N LYS A 224 -3.98 8.43 15.79
CA LYS A 224 -5.14 7.53 15.72
C LYS A 224 -4.92 6.31 14.81
N GLY A 225 -3.77 6.23 14.15
CA GLY A 225 -3.41 5.19 13.19
C GLY A 225 -4.13 5.31 11.85
N SER A 226 -3.74 4.48 10.89
CA SER A 226 -4.44 4.32 9.61
C SER A 226 -5.54 3.27 9.70
N LYS A 227 -6.43 3.26 8.69
CA LYS A 227 -7.35 2.14 8.49
C LYS A 227 -6.52 0.88 8.24
N LYS A 228 -6.58 -0.08 9.17
CA LYS A 228 -5.96 -1.40 8.99
C LYS A 228 -6.54 -2.05 7.74
N ARG A 229 -5.75 -2.18 6.67
CA ARG A 229 -6.08 -3.10 5.56
C ARG A 229 -6.06 -4.50 6.15
N THR A 230 -7.25 -5.05 6.39
CA THR A 230 -7.38 -6.50 6.61
C THR A 230 -6.86 -7.17 5.35
N ASN A 231 -5.79 -7.95 5.47
CA ASN A 231 -5.22 -8.65 4.32
C ASN A 231 -6.22 -9.73 3.89
N ILE A 232 -7.09 -9.39 2.93
CA ILE A 232 -8.18 -10.26 2.46
C ILE A 232 -7.62 -11.61 1.99
N LEU A 233 -6.43 -11.61 1.39
CA LEU A 233 -5.72 -12.83 0.98
C LEU A 233 -5.36 -13.72 2.18
N TYR A 234 -4.90 -13.11 3.28
CA TYR A 234 -4.62 -13.85 4.52
C TYR A 234 -5.90 -14.46 5.10
N ILE A 235 -7.01 -13.71 5.09
CA ILE A 235 -8.32 -14.23 5.55
C ILE A 235 -8.80 -15.36 4.64
N SER A 236 -8.70 -15.22 3.31
CA SER A 236 -9.12 -16.26 2.38
C SER A 236 -8.26 -17.53 2.50
N ILE A 237 -6.94 -17.38 2.68
CA ILE A 237 -6.03 -18.51 2.90
C ILE A 237 -6.33 -19.19 4.25
N SER A 238 -6.62 -18.41 5.29
CA SER A 238 -6.99 -18.94 6.61
C SER A 238 -8.26 -19.79 6.55
N ILE A 239 -9.31 -19.29 5.87
CA ILE A 239 -10.57 -20.02 5.68
C ILE A 239 -10.34 -21.30 4.85
N LEU A 240 -9.58 -21.20 3.75
CA LEU A 240 -9.27 -22.36 2.90
C LEU A 240 -8.54 -23.46 3.68
N THR A 241 -7.59 -23.06 4.54
CA THR A 241 -6.83 -23.99 5.38
C THR A 241 -7.73 -24.68 6.41
N LEU A 242 -8.65 -23.94 7.04
CA LEU A 242 -9.65 -24.47 7.99
C LEU A 242 -10.60 -25.49 7.34
N MET A 243 -10.89 -25.37 6.04
CA MET A 243 -11.75 -26.31 5.31
C MET A 243 -10.99 -27.54 4.79
N LEU A 244 -9.76 -27.37 4.30
CA LEU A 244 -8.97 -28.47 3.73
C LEU A 244 -8.40 -29.40 4.82
N LEU A 245 -8.02 -28.87 5.98
CA LEU A 245 -7.39 -29.63 7.04
C LEU A 245 -8.30 -30.77 7.58
N PRO A 246 -9.58 -30.54 7.93
CA PRO A 246 -10.48 -31.61 8.37
C PRO A 246 -10.76 -32.64 7.28
N LEU A 247 -10.93 -32.19 6.03
CA LEU A 247 -11.14 -33.08 4.89
C LEU A 247 -9.95 -34.04 4.70
N PHE A 248 -8.73 -33.53 4.84
CA PHE A 248 -7.52 -34.35 4.81
C PHE A 248 -7.51 -35.40 5.93
N TYR A 249 -7.81 -35.02 7.18
CA TYR A 249 -7.85 -35.98 8.29
C TYR A 249 -8.97 -37.01 8.15
N ILE A 250 -10.15 -36.63 7.64
CA ILE A 250 -11.24 -37.56 7.35
C ILE A 250 -10.82 -38.55 6.27
N PHE A 251 -10.17 -38.08 5.20
CA PHE A 251 -9.67 -38.94 4.14
C PHE A 251 -8.65 -39.95 4.67
N VAL A 252 -7.68 -39.50 5.48
CA VAL A 252 -6.70 -40.40 6.12
C VAL A 252 -7.38 -41.41 7.04
N TYR A 253 -8.37 -40.98 7.83
CA TYR A 253 -9.14 -41.87 8.70
C TYR A 253 -9.88 -42.96 7.90
N LEU A 254 -10.57 -42.58 6.82
CA LEU A 254 -11.27 -43.51 5.93
C LEU A 254 -10.30 -44.47 5.24
N TYR A 255 -9.13 -43.97 4.81
CA TYR A 255 -8.08 -44.78 4.19
C TYR A 255 -7.50 -45.82 5.15
N GLN A 256 -7.15 -45.42 6.37
CA GLN A 256 -6.66 -46.35 7.39
C GLN A 256 -7.73 -47.40 7.77
N ARG A 257 -8.99 -46.98 7.89
CA ARG A 257 -10.11 -47.90 8.14
C ARG A 257 -10.33 -48.87 6.98
N GLY A 258 -10.22 -48.40 5.73
CA GLY A 258 -10.32 -49.23 4.52
C GLY A 258 -9.22 -50.29 4.45
N ILE A 259 -7.98 -49.93 4.76
CA ILE A 259 -6.85 -50.88 4.85
C ILE A 259 -7.11 -51.93 5.95
N LYS A 260 -7.59 -51.51 7.12
CA LYS A 260 -7.92 -52.44 8.21
C LYS A 260 -9.01 -53.44 7.81
N ARG A 261 -10.07 -53.00 7.11
CA ARG A 261 -11.13 -53.89 6.60
C ARG A 261 -10.60 -54.88 5.53
N GLY A 262 -9.78 -54.41 4.60
CA GLY A 262 -9.18 -55.28 3.57
C GLY A 262 -8.27 -56.37 4.12
N SER A 263 -7.55 -56.09 5.21
CA SER A 263 -6.72 -57.09 5.90
C SER A 263 -7.51 -58.18 6.63
N GLN A 264 -8.75 -57.90 7.04
CA GLN A 264 -9.64 -58.86 7.69
C GLN A 264 -10.30 -59.82 6.70
N GLU A 265 -10.67 -59.35 5.51
CA GLU A 265 -11.23 -60.17 4.42
C GLU A 265 -10.22 -61.21 3.90
N LEU A 266 -8.94 -60.83 3.75
CA LEU A 266 -7.87 -61.75 3.29
C LEU A 266 -7.50 -62.83 4.31
N LYS A 267 -7.91 -62.70 5.58
CA LYS A 267 -7.55 -63.63 6.67
C LYS A 267 -8.54 -64.78 6.85
N ARG A 268 -9.60 -64.89 6.04
CA ARG A 268 -10.70 -65.86 6.24
C ARG A 268 -10.79 -67.02 5.22
N ILE A 269 -9.71 -67.34 4.50
CA ILE A 269 -9.61 -68.59 3.74
C ILE A 269 -8.44 -69.42 4.30
N SER A 270 -8.69 -70.20 5.35
CA SER A 270 -7.84 -71.35 5.68
C SER A 270 -8.41 -72.57 4.95
N LEU A 271 -7.64 -73.13 4.01
CA LEU A 271 -7.94 -74.41 3.38
C LEU A 271 -7.82 -75.52 4.43
N SER A 272 -8.93 -75.86 5.10
CA SER A 272 -9.06 -77.11 5.85
C SER A 272 -9.90 -78.09 5.04
N GLY A 273 -9.26 -79.13 4.52
CA GLY A 273 -9.97 -80.17 3.75
C GLY A 273 -9.12 -81.00 2.80
N ARG A 274 -7.93 -81.47 3.22
CA ARG A 274 -7.18 -82.47 2.45
C ARG A 274 -7.79 -83.86 2.73
N LYS A 275 -8.75 -84.28 1.90
CA LYS A 275 -9.27 -85.67 1.88
C LYS A 275 -8.12 -86.64 1.52
N LYS A 276 -7.88 -87.66 2.35
CA LYS A 276 -7.07 -88.84 1.98
C LYS A 276 -7.93 -89.79 1.12
N LYS A 277 -7.37 -90.31 0.03
CA LYS A 277 -7.94 -91.38 -0.79
C LYS A 277 -7.73 -92.76 -0.12
N PRO A 278 -8.63 -93.73 -0.32
CA PRO A 278 -8.42 -95.12 0.12
C PRO A 278 -7.75 -95.94 -0.99
N VAL A 279 -6.73 -96.72 -0.61
CA VAL A 279 -6.49 -98.12 -1.02
C VAL A 279 -5.72 -98.76 0.12
#